data_AF-A0A3D5R2S7-F1
#
_entry.id   AF-A0A3D5R2S7-F1
#
_cell.length_a   1.000
_cell.length_b   1.000
_cell.length_c   1.000
_cell.angle_alpha   90.00
_cell.angle_beta   90.00
_cell.angle_gamma   90.00
#
_symmetry.space_group_name_H-M   'P 1'
#
loop_
_entity.id
_entity.type
_entity.pdbx_description
1 polymer ?
#
loop_
_entity_poly.entity_id
_entity_poly.type
_entity_poly.pdbx_seq_one_letter_code
_entity_poly.pdbx_strand_id
1 'polypeptide(L)'
;MKIYIRILLVMLLIFTAGRLYAQPTPEPAGAKLISTFEKGKLYRSGKINILDLHGSYHQMGRQYGYLLRAELKNFHKNAVVDYFQKHKGLSADLMKKTAMSLYASYPQRFKDIISGMAETSGLSLEAQMMLNALELYGSMSGCSGIIVWGEYTGHQPLIAGRNYDWFDQYLEFAQNLTVTVFNPESGVPNAMVTFAGVIYATTGLNAGGLYLALNNGLPSGGTLSYANRVPAMVSLLALLNDYRTMDQLDVFFNTTRTDFAFIINTADKTQGISYEWAPFEHRRRKADAEGLLVATNHFVDPSWGIVMNDNVGFETLRRRENLLALGQKNKGKINVG
;
A
#
# COMPACT_ATOMS: atom_id res chain seq x y z
N MET A 1 -5.56 72.01 23.55
CA MET A 1 -5.19 72.13 22.12
C MET A 1 -4.51 70.84 21.69
N LYS A 2 -4.91 70.27 20.53
CA LYS A 2 -4.61 68.92 19.97
C LYS A 2 -5.48 67.80 20.55
N ILE A 3 -6.68 67.54 20.03
CA ILE A 3 -7.09 66.88 18.75
C ILE A 3 -6.86 65.36 18.78
N TYR A 4 -7.99 64.64 18.76
CA TYR A 4 -8.21 63.20 18.60
C TYR A 4 -7.47 62.62 17.39
N ILE A 5 -7.20 61.30 17.41
CA ILE A 5 -7.58 60.37 16.34
C ILE A 5 -7.62 58.95 16.94
N ARG A 6 -8.83 58.38 17.03
CA ARG A 6 -9.06 56.95 17.18
C ARG A 6 -8.83 56.32 15.81
N ILE A 7 -7.83 55.45 15.67
CA ILE A 7 -7.66 54.64 14.46
C ILE A 7 -8.55 53.40 14.62
N LEU A 8 -9.68 53.41 13.92
CA LEU A 8 -10.54 52.25 13.71
C LEU A 8 -9.93 51.46 12.54
N LEU A 9 -9.27 50.33 12.82
CA LEU A 9 -8.73 49.46 11.77
C LEU A 9 -9.87 48.58 11.24
N VAL A 10 -10.47 48.98 10.12
CA VAL A 10 -11.42 48.16 9.36
C VAL A 10 -10.61 47.16 8.53
N MET A 11 -10.48 45.92 8.99
CA MET A 11 -10.00 44.82 8.13
C MET A 11 -11.15 44.35 7.24
N LEU A 12 -11.14 44.78 5.99
CA LEU A 12 -11.94 44.22 4.91
C LEU A 12 -11.34 42.86 4.50
N LEU A 13 -11.80 41.77 5.09
CA LEU A 13 -11.50 40.42 4.59
C LEU A 13 -12.40 40.15 3.39
N ILE A 14 -11.84 40.37 2.20
CA ILE A 14 -12.43 39.92 0.94
C ILE A 14 -12.39 38.39 0.93
N PHE A 15 -13.51 37.75 1.25
CA PHE A 15 -13.74 36.34 0.94
C PHE A 15 -13.86 36.20 -0.58
N THR A 16 -12.74 35.99 -1.27
CA THR A 16 -12.80 35.36 -2.59
C THR A 16 -13.17 33.90 -2.37
N ALA A 17 -14.46 33.60 -2.51
CA ALA A 17 -14.98 32.25 -2.65
C ALA A 17 -14.45 31.66 -3.96
N GLY A 18 -13.20 31.21 -3.95
CA GLY A 18 -12.66 30.31 -4.95
C GLY A 18 -13.36 28.97 -4.76
N ARG A 19 -14.48 28.77 -5.45
CA ARG A 19 -15.02 27.43 -5.69
C ARG A 19 -13.93 26.63 -6.41
N LEU A 20 -13.18 25.84 -5.64
CA LEU A 20 -12.44 24.69 -6.13
C LEU A 20 -13.46 23.71 -6.70
N TYR A 21 -13.92 23.98 -7.91
CA TYR A 21 -14.45 22.92 -8.76
C TYR A 21 -13.29 21.96 -8.95
N ALA A 22 -13.38 20.79 -8.31
CA ALA A 22 -12.54 19.66 -8.65
C ALA A 22 -12.63 19.49 -10.16
N GLN A 23 -11.54 19.81 -10.86
CA GLN A 23 -11.48 19.57 -12.28
C GLN A 23 -11.71 18.06 -12.49
N PRO A 24 -12.48 17.66 -13.50
CA PRO A 24 -12.60 16.25 -13.84
C PRO A 24 -11.20 15.68 -13.98
N THR A 25 -10.89 14.63 -13.21
CA THR A 25 -9.64 13.90 -13.37
C THR A 25 -9.55 13.53 -14.86
N PRO A 26 -8.52 13.98 -15.61
CA PRO A 26 -8.39 13.60 -17.00
C PRO A 26 -8.39 12.07 -17.09
N GLU A 27 -9.03 11.52 -18.14
CA GLU A 27 -8.94 10.08 -18.39
C GLU A 27 -7.45 9.69 -18.33
N PRO A 28 -7.07 8.69 -17.51
CA PRO A 28 -5.68 8.32 -17.37
C PRO A 28 -5.17 7.95 -18.77
N ALA A 29 -4.09 8.59 -19.23
CA ALA A 29 -3.53 8.31 -20.56
C ALA A 29 -3.33 6.80 -20.73
N GLY A 30 -4.06 6.19 -21.68
CA GLY A 30 -4.01 4.75 -21.95
C GLY A 30 -4.99 3.86 -21.15
N ALA A 31 -5.84 4.41 -20.27
CA ALA A 31 -6.87 3.66 -19.56
C ALA A 31 -8.26 3.81 -20.20
N LYS A 32 -8.92 2.70 -20.50
CA LYS A 32 -10.26 2.65 -21.10
C LYS A 32 -11.33 2.46 -20.02
N LEU A 33 -12.37 3.31 -20.00
CA LEU A 33 -13.55 3.09 -19.14
C LEU A 33 -14.28 1.80 -19.56
N ILE A 34 -14.54 0.92 -18.59
CA ILE A 34 -15.20 -0.38 -18.80
C ILE A 34 -16.64 -0.35 -18.29
N SER A 35 -16.86 0.15 -17.07
CA SER A 35 -18.18 0.17 -16.45
C SER A 35 -18.24 1.19 -15.32
N THR A 36 -19.47 1.51 -14.91
CA THR A 36 -19.77 2.41 -13.80
C THR A 36 -20.84 1.81 -12.91
N PHE A 37 -20.78 2.09 -11.61
CA PHE A 37 -21.82 1.73 -10.66
C PHE A 37 -21.83 2.73 -9.51
N GLU A 38 -23.01 3.28 -9.19
CA GLU A 38 -23.12 4.43 -8.29
C GLU A 38 -22.13 5.55 -8.72
N LYS A 39 -21.25 6.02 -7.84
CA LYS A 39 -20.20 7.00 -8.17
C LYS A 39 -18.88 6.35 -8.62
N GLY A 40 -18.80 5.02 -8.57
CA GLY A 40 -17.58 4.27 -8.87
C GLY A 40 -17.40 4.01 -10.36
N LYS A 41 -16.15 3.98 -10.80
CA LYS A 41 -15.77 3.69 -12.19
C LYS A 41 -14.72 2.59 -12.24
N LEU A 42 -14.83 1.72 -13.23
CA LEU A 42 -13.81 0.73 -13.57
C LEU A 42 -13.17 1.12 -14.89
N TYR A 43 -11.85 1.29 -14.88
CA TYR A 43 -11.03 1.43 -16.08
C TYR A 43 -10.14 0.20 -16.27
N ARG A 44 -9.63 0.04 -17.48
CA ARG A 44 -8.64 -0.97 -17.86
C ARG A 44 -7.44 -0.30 -18.51
N SER A 45 -6.25 -0.50 -17.96
CA SER A 45 -4.98 -0.13 -18.58
C SER A 45 -4.16 -1.39 -18.83
N GLY A 46 -4.05 -1.77 -20.10
CA GLY A 46 -3.46 -3.06 -20.50
C GLY A 46 -4.12 -4.25 -19.79
N LYS A 47 -3.35 -4.93 -18.92
CA LYS A 47 -3.81 -6.09 -18.14
C LYS A 47 -4.29 -5.76 -16.72
N ILE A 48 -4.31 -4.48 -16.34
CA ILE A 48 -4.61 -4.05 -14.96
C ILE A 48 -5.96 -3.36 -14.90
N ASN A 49 -6.78 -3.78 -13.94
CA ASN A 49 -8.02 -3.09 -13.58
C ASN A 49 -7.69 -1.89 -12.69
N ILE A 50 -8.36 -0.77 -12.93
CA ILE A 50 -8.24 0.44 -12.13
C ILE A 50 -9.63 0.82 -11.63
N LEU A 51 -9.85 0.71 -10.31
CA LEU A 51 -11.07 1.17 -9.66
C LEU A 51 -10.89 2.61 -9.18
N ASP A 52 -11.86 3.46 -9.48
CA ASP A 52 -11.98 4.82 -8.95
C ASP A 52 -13.27 4.90 -8.13
N LEU A 53 -13.13 4.86 -6.79
CA LEU A 53 -14.22 4.68 -5.84
C LEU A 53 -14.44 5.95 -5.02
N HIS A 54 -15.70 6.29 -4.74
CA HIS A 54 -16.06 7.57 -4.10
C HIS A 54 -17.16 7.40 -3.04
N GLY A 55 -17.07 8.16 -1.95
CA GLY A 55 -18.14 8.27 -0.95
C GLY A 55 -17.75 7.73 0.43
N SER A 56 -18.73 7.27 1.20
CA SER A 56 -18.45 6.56 2.45
C SER A 56 -17.71 5.25 2.18
N TYR A 57 -17.01 4.72 3.18
CA TYR A 57 -16.29 3.45 3.04
C TYR A 57 -17.20 2.29 2.61
N HIS A 58 -18.43 2.26 3.13
CA HIS A 58 -19.45 1.28 2.72
C HIS A 58 -19.86 1.45 1.24
N GLN A 59 -20.12 2.68 0.78
CA GLN A 59 -20.43 2.98 -0.61
C GLN A 59 -19.28 2.59 -1.55
N MET A 60 -18.04 2.90 -1.19
CA MET A 60 -16.86 2.46 -1.93
C MET A 60 -16.77 0.93 -1.99
N GLY A 61 -17.13 0.24 -0.91
CA GLY A 61 -17.28 -1.21 -0.87
C GLY A 61 -18.30 -1.74 -1.89
N ARG A 62 -19.50 -1.16 -1.92
CA ARG A 62 -20.55 -1.51 -2.91
C ARG A 62 -20.09 -1.29 -4.35
N GLN A 63 -19.39 -0.20 -4.59
CA GLN A 63 -18.80 0.10 -5.90
C GLN A 63 -17.77 -0.96 -6.30
N TYR A 64 -16.83 -1.26 -5.41
CA TYR A 64 -15.83 -2.30 -5.62
C TYR A 64 -16.50 -3.65 -5.94
N GLY A 65 -17.43 -4.09 -5.10
CA GLY A 65 -18.10 -5.38 -5.22
C GLY A 65 -18.82 -5.54 -6.56
N TYR A 66 -19.60 -4.54 -6.97
CA TYR A 66 -20.32 -4.57 -8.24
C TYR A 66 -19.36 -4.55 -9.45
N LEU A 67 -18.41 -3.61 -9.45
CA LEU A 67 -17.54 -3.36 -10.60
C LEU A 67 -16.62 -4.56 -10.89
N LEU A 68 -16.17 -5.27 -9.86
CA LEU A 68 -15.36 -6.48 -9.99
C LEU A 68 -16.12 -7.79 -9.74
N ARG A 69 -17.45 -7.80 -9.79
CA ARG A 69 -18.27 -8.97 -9.42
C ARG A 69 -17.86 -10.28 -10.11
N ALA A 70 -17.49 -10.23 -11.40
CA ALA A 70 -17.10 -11.41 -12.16
C ALA A 70 -15.69 -11.85 -11.74
N GLU A 71 -14.75 -10.90 -11.64
CA GLU A 71 -13.38 -11.14 -11.20
C GLU A 71 -13.34 -11.74 -9.80
N LEU A 72 -14.07 -11.15 -8.84
CA LEU A 72 -14.12 -11.61 -7.45
C LEU A 72 -14.63 -13.04 -7.34
N LYS A 73 -15.72 -13.39 -8.05
CA LYS A 73 -16.26 -14.76 -8.04
C LYS A 73 -15.28 -15.77 -8.65
N ASN A 74 -14.72 -15.42 -9.81
CA ASN A 74 -13.76 -16.28 -10.50
C ASN A 74 -12.51 -16.47 -9.66
N PHE A 75 -12.00 -15.40 -9.04
CA PHE A 75 -10.78 -15.44 -8.27
C PHE A 75 -10.96 -16.17 -6.93
N HIS A 76 -12.08 -15.95 -6.24
CA HIS A 76 -12.45 -16.77 -5.07
C HIS A 76 -12.51 -18.26 -5.44
N LYS A 77 -13.19 -18.61 -6.53
CA LYS A 77 -13.26 -20.01 -6.99
C LYS A 77 -11.87 -20.57 -7.29
N ASN A 78 -11.08 -19.87 -8.12
CA ASN A 78 -9.82 -20.40 -8.63
C ASN A 78 -8.73 -20.45 -7.54
N ALA A 79 -8.60 -19.38 -6.75
CA ALA A 79 -7.53 -19.27 -5.76
C ALA A 79 -7.92 -19.91 -4.42
N VAL A 80 -9.05 -19.53 -3.83
CA VAL A 80 -9.44 -20.03 -2.50
C VAL A 80 -9.89 -21.48 -2.57
N VAL A 81 -10.83 -21.80 -3.46
CA VAL A 81 -11.45 -23.14 -3.51
C VAL A 81 -10.58 -24.13 -4.27
N ASP A 82 -10.26 -23.87 -5.52
CA ASP A 82 -9.60 -24.87 -6.36
C ASP A 82 -8.11 -25.01 -6.04
N TYR A 83 -7.40 -23.91 -5.77
CA TYR A 83 -5.99 -23.97 -5.43
C TYR A 83 -5.74 -24.26 -3.95
N PHE A 84 -6.07 -23.35 -3.04
CA PHE A 84 -5.69 -23.50 -1.63
C PHE A 84 -6.38 -24.67 -0.93
N GLN A 85 -7.70 -24.82 -1.09
CA GLN A 85 -8.43 -25.91 -0.45
C GLN A 85 -8.20 -27.26 -1.16
N LYS A 86 -8.45 -27.35 -2.47
CA LYS A 86 -8.39 -28.64 -3.17
C LYS A 86 -6.97 -29.06 -3.57
N HIS A 87 -6.19 -28.18 -4.20
CA HIS A 87 -4.86 -28.55 -4.70
C HIS A 87 -3.79 -28.59 -3.60
N LYS A 88 -3.71 -27.56 -2.75
CA LYS A 88 -2.76 -27.52 -1.62
C LYS A 88 -3.27 -28.28 -0.39
N GLY A 89 -4.54 -28.66 -0.35
CA GLY A 89 -5.12 -29.42 0.76
C GLY A 89 -5.21 -28.65 2.07
N LEU A 90 -5.23 -27.31 2.03
CA LEU A 90 -5.35 -26.51 3.25
C LEU A 90 -6.72 -26.72 3.90
N SER A 91 -6.74 -26.87 5.22
CA SER A 91 -7.97 -27.01 6.00
C SER A 91 -8.85 -25.77 5.82
N ALA A 92 -10.09 -25.97 5.34
CA ALA A 92 -11.07 -24.92 5.17
C ALA A 92 -11.36 -24.18 6.49
N ASP A 93 -11.42 -24.93 7.61
CA ASP A 93 -11.62 -24.35 8.94
C ASP A 93 -10.45 -23.48 9.38
N LEU A 94 -9.21 -23.91 9.11
CA LEU A 94 -8.02 -23.11 9.41
C LEU A 94 -8.02 -21.83 8.55
N MET A 95 -8.28 -21.95 7.25
CA MET A 95 -8.34 -20.79 6.35
C MET A 95 -9.41 -19.79 6.78
N LYS A 96 -10.59 -20.27 7.18
CA LYS A 96 -11.68 -19.47 7.73
C LYS A 96 -11.28 -18.79 9.02
N LYS A 97 -10.64 -19.50 9.95
CA LYS A 97 -10.14 -18.91 11.19
C LYS A 97 -9.12 -17.80 10.91
N THR A 98 -8.20 -18.02 9.97
CA THR A 98 -7.23 -16.99 9.53
C THR A 98 -7.93 -15.75 8.97
N ALA A 99 -8.89 -15.93 8.05
CA ALA A 99 -9.67 -14.84 7.47
C ALA A 99 -10.47 -14.06 8.51
N MET A 100 -11.13 -14.76 9.44
CA MET A 100 -11.89 -14.16 10.53
C MET A 100 -10.99 -13.39 11.49
N SER A 101 -9.79 -13.90 11.79
CA SER A 101 -8.85 -13.24 12.69
C SER A 101 -8.29 -11.96 12.07
N LEU A 102 -7.96 -12.00 10.77
CA LEU A 102 -7.58 -10.82 10.01
C LEU A 102 -8.71 -9.78 10.02
N TYR A 103 -9.93 -10.17 9.62
CA TYR A 103 -11.08 -9.27 9.59
C TYR A 103 -11.41 -8.68 10.97
N ALA A 104 -11.32 -9.46 12.04
CA ALA A 104 -11.60 -8.99 13.40
C ALA A 104 -10.69 -7.82 13.80
N SER A 105 -9.43 -7.84 13.37
CA SER A 105 -8.44 -6.80 13.64
C SER A 105 -8.66 -5.48 12.88
N TYR A 106 -9.55 -5.47 11.88
CA TYR A 106 -9.74 -4.27 11.04
C TYR A 106 -10.43 -3.13 11.81
N PRO A 107 -9.96 -1.89 11.64
CA PRO A 107 -10.75 -0.70 11.91
C PRO A 107 -12.11 -0.76 11.18
N GLN A 108 -13.15 -0.23 11.81
CA GLN A 108 -14.53 -0.33 11.30
C GLN A 108 -14.66 0.15 9.85
N ARG A 109 -14.02 1.26 9.49
CA ARG A 109 -14.01 1.80 8.12
C ARG A 109 -13.62 0.78 7.04
N PHE A 110 -12.69 -0.14 7.32
CA PHE A 110 -12.29 -1.15 6.34
C PHE A 110 -13.20 -2.38 6.37
N LYS A 111 -13.83 -2.67 7.52
CA LYS A 111 -14.93 -3.66 7.60
C LYS A 111 -16.13 -3.22 6.76
N ASP A 112 -16.42 -1.92 6.75
CA ASP A 112 -17.51 -1.35 5.96
C ASP A 112 -17.27 -1.51 4.46
N ILE A 113 -16.02 -1.38 3.98
CA ILE A 113 -15.67 -1.68 2.58
C ILE A 113 -15.98 -3.14 2.24
N ILE A 114 -15.46 -4.08 3.04
CA ILE A 114 -15.64 -5.53 2.80
C ILE A 114 -17.13 -5.91 2.87
N SER A 115 -17.88 -5.31 3.79
CA SER A 115 -19.33 -5.52 3.91
C SER A 115 -20.08 -5.00 2.69
N GLY A 116 -19.78 -3.78 2.23
CA GLY A 116 -20.36 -3.24 1.00
C GLY A 116 -20.02 -4.08 -0.24
N MET A 117 -18.80 -4.63 -0.30
CA MET A 117 -18.40 -5.55 -1.38
C MET A 117 -19.30 -6.79 -1.43
N ALA A 118 -19.65 -7.37 -0.28
CA ALA A 118 -20.50 -8.55 -0.20
C ALA A 118 -21.93 -8.30 -0.72
N GLU A 119 -22.46 -7.09 -0.52
CA GLU A 119 -23.83 -6.73 -0.95
C GLU A 119 -24.02 -6.74 -2.47
N THR A 120 -22.94 -6.57 -3.24
CA THR A 120 -23.02 -6.25 -4.67
C THR A 120 -22.18 -7.16 -5.56
N SER A 121 -21.17 -7.84 -5.00
CA SER A 121 -20.37 -8.81 -5.77
C SER A 121 -21.10 -10.12 -6.02
N GLY A 122 -22.06 -10.48 -5.16
CA GLY A 122 -22.68 -11.81 -5.15
C GLY A 122 -21.84 -12.88 -4.44
N LEU A 123 -20.77 -12.50 -3.75
CA LEU A 123 -20.08 -13.33 -2.77
C LEU A 123 -20.64 -13.05 -1.36
N SER A 124 -20.70 -14.08 -0.52
CA SER A 124 -21.00 -13.89 0.90
C SER A 124 -19.90 -13.09 1.59
N LEU A 125 -20.21 -12.48 2.74
CA LEU A 125 -19.20 -11.80 3.56
C LEU A 125 -18.04 -12.74 3.92
N GLU A 126 -18.34 -14.00 4.23
CA GLU A 126 -17.32 -15.02 4.51
C GLU A 126 -16.39 -15.23 3.30
N ALA A 127 -16.94 -15.38 2.09
CA ALA A 127 -16.14 -15.54 0.88
C ALA A 127 -15.28 -14.29 0.59
N GLN A 128 -15.79 -13.09 0.88
CA GLN A 128 -15.00 -11.85 0.79
C GLN A 128 -13.85 -11.83 1.80
N MET A 129 -14.11 -12.25 3.05
CA MET A 129 -13.08 -12.34 4.08
C MET A 129 -11.99 -13.35 3.72
N MET A 130 -12.38 -14.50 3.16
CA MET A 130 -11.46 -15.53 2.67
C MET A 130 -10.58 -14.99 1.54
N LEU A 131 -11.17 -14.31 0.57
CA LEU A 131 -10.41 -13.70 -0.53
C LEU A 131 -9.51 -12.56 -0.03
N ASN A 132 -9.96 -11.76 0.93
CA ASN A 132 -9.17 -10.70 1.54
C ASN A 132 -7.92 -11.24 2.27
N ALA A 133 -7.99 -12.46 2.80
CA ALA A 133 -6.88 -13.13 3.47
C ALA A 133 -5.97 -13.94 2.52
N LEU A 134 -6.11 -13.80 1.20
CA LEU A 134 -5.41 -14.60 0.20
C LEU A 134 -3.91 -14.78 0.48
N GLU A 135 -3.22 -13.67 0.72
CA GLU A 135 -1.76 -13.64 0.91
C GLU A 135 -1.31 -14.32 2.22
N LEU A 136 -2.23 -14.59 3.15
CA LEU A 136 -1.94 -15.29 4.42
C LEU A 136 -2.02 -16.82 4.28
N TYR A 137 -2.50 -17.34 3.14
CA TYR A 137 -2.54 -18.78 2.86
C TYR A 137 -1.29 -19.29 2.16
N GLY A 138 -0.53 -18.38 1.56
CA GLY A 138 0.69 -18.69 0.81
C GLY A 138 1.96 -18.65 1.63
N SER A 139 3.07 -18.91 0.95
CA SER A 139 4.41 -18.64 1.48
C SER A 139 4.70 -17.15 1.46
N MET A 140 5.55 -16.70 2.38
CA MET A 140 5.93 -15.29 2.47
C MET A 140 6.62 -14.81 1.19
N SER A 141 6.23 -13.63 0.69
CA SER A 141 6.72 -13.02 -0.55
C SER A 141 8.12 -12.43 -0.41
N GLY A 142 9.00 -12.59 -1.40
CA GLY A 142 10.24 -11.80 -1.51
C GLY A 142 9.96 -10.37 -1.98
N CYS A 143 10.85 -9.41 -1.67
CA CYS A 143 10.66 -8.02 -2.10
C CYS A 143 11.99 -7.34 -2.40
N SER A 144 12.03 -6.54 -3.48
CA SER A 144 13.15 -5.63 -3.79
C SER A 144 12.59 -4.25 -4.12
N GLY A 145 13.18 -3.20 -3.59
CA GLY A 145 12.76 -1.82 -3.85
C GLY A 145 13.95 -0.90 -4.05
N ILE A 146 13.78 0.09 -4.92
CA ILE A 146 14.73 1.17 -5.18
C ILE A 146 13.97 2.50 -5.23
N ILE A 147 14.50 3.50 -4.55
CA ILE A 147 14.02 4.88 -4.59
C ILE A 147 15.21 5.75 -4.95
N VAL A 148 15.08 6.55 -6.00
CA VAL A 148 16.15 7.41 -6.52
C VAL A 148 15.66 8.83 -6.79
N TRP A 149 16.51 9.80 -6.46
CA TRP A 149 16.25 11.23 -6.66
C TRP A 149 17.54 12.00 -6.93
N GLY A 150 17.41 13.30 -7.20
CA GLY A 150 18.55 14.19 -7.42
C GLY A 150 19.41 13.72 -8.58
N GLU A 151 20.71 13.56 -8.35
CA GLU A 151 21.66 13.17 -9.40
C GLU A 151 21.35 11.80 -10.02
N TYR A 152 20.70 10.86 -9.30
CA TYR A 152 20.41 9.54 -9.84
C TYR A 152 19.35 9.56 -10.94
N THR A 153 18.42 10.52 -10.88
CA THR A 153 17.39 10.75 -11.90
C THR A 153 17.80 11.86 -12.89
N GLY A 154 19.03 12.38 -12.83
CA GLY A 154 19.43 13.55 -13.62
C GLY A 154 18.62 14.80 -13.26
N HIS A 155 18.28 14.96 -11.98
CA HIS A 155 17.43 16.01 -11.41
C HIS A 155 15.98 16.01 -11.93
N GLN A 156 15.53 14.91 -12.55
CA GLN A 156 14.12 14.66 -12.83
C GLN A 156 13.37 14.25 -11.55
N PRO A 157 12.02 14.23 -11.56
CA PRO A 157 11.24 13.81 -10.40
C PRO A 157 11.72 12.48 -9.80
N LEU A 158 11.58 12.35 -8.48
CA LEU A 158 11.91 11.13 -7.74
C LEU A 158 11.18 9.92 -8.34
N ILE A 159 11.91 8.80 -8.46
CA ILE A 159 11.38 7.54 -8.96
C ILE A 159 11.46 6.51 -7.83
N ALA A 160 10.32 5.90 -7.52
CA ALA A 160 10.23 4.76 -6.61
C ALA A 160 9.73 3.55 -7.40
N GLY A 161 10.45 2.45 -7.32
CA GLY A 161 10.11 1.19 -7.98
C GLY A 161 10.30 0.02 -7.03
N ARG A 162 9.47 -1.01 -7.20
CA ARG A 162 9.61 -2.26 -6.46
C ARG A 162 9.24 -3.46 -7.32
N ASN A 163 9.80 -4.60 -6.95
CA ASN A 163 9.27 -5.92 -7.28
C ASN A 163 8.61 -6.52 -6.05
N TYR A 164 7.50 -7.22 -6.27
CA TYR A 164 6.78 -7.98 -5.25
C TYR A 164 6.75 -9.45 -5.66
N ASP A 165 7.66 -10.24 -5.09
CA ASP A 165 8.01 -11.56 -5.57
C ASP A 165 7.14 -12.60 -4.87
N TRP A 166 6.19 -13.16 -5.62
CA TRP A 166 5.37 -14.27 -5.17
C TRP A 166 5.78 -15.58 -5.84
N PHE A 167 5.59 -16.68 -5.13
CA PHE A 167 5.96 -18.03 -5.53
C PHE A 167 4.72 -18.89 -5.83
N ASP A 168 4.90 -20.08 -6.38
CA ASP A 168 3.81 -21.01 -6.75
C ASP A 168 2.75 -20.36 -7.68
N GLN A 169 1.46 -20.66 -7.46
CA GLN A 169 0.32 -20.24 -8.29
C GLN A 169 0.08 -18.73 -8.32
N TYR A 170 0.76 -17.97 -7.46
CA TYR A 170 0.59 -16.52 -7.41
C TYR A 170 0.99 -15.81 -8.70
N LEU A 171 1.91 -16.38 -9.49
CA LEU A 171 2.21 -15.88 -10.84
C LEU A 171 0.97 -15.88 -11.73
N GLU A 172 0.13 -16.91 -11.62
CA GLU A 172 -1.15 -16.96 -12.34
C GLU A 172 -2.20 -16.05 -11.71
N PHE A 173 -2.16 -15.87 -10.39
CA PHE A 173 -3.05 -14.94 -9.69
C PHE A 173 -2.75 -13.48 -10.04
N ALA A 174 -1.53 -13.16 -10.48
CA ALA A 174 -1.10 -11.80 -10.81
C ALA A 174 -1.98 -11.11 -11.87
N GLN A 175 -2.70 -11.88 -12.70
CA GLN A 175 -3.69 -11.32 -13.64
C GLN A 175 -4.87 -10.61 -12.95
N ASN A 176 -5.12 -10.93 -11.66
CA ASN A 176 -6.16 -10.34 -10.82
C ASN A 176 -5.64 -9.12 -10.03
N LEU A 177 -4.42 -8.65 -10.28
CA LEU A 177 -3.92 -7.42 -9.68
C LEU A 177 -4.74 -6.21 -10.13
N THR A 178 -5.09 -5.37 -9.17
CA THR A 178 -5.95 -4.20 -9.34
C THR A 178 -5.30 -2.99 -8.68
N VAL A 179 -5.35 -1.86 -9.37
CA VAL A 179 -5.14 -0.54 -8.74
C VAL A 179 -6.48 -0.08 -8.20
N THR A 180 -6.58 0.10 -6.88
CA THR A 180 -7.81 0.62 -6.27
C THR A 180 -7.55 2.01 -5.73
N VAL A 181 -8.27 3.00 -6.26
CA VAL A 181 -8.25 4.40 -5.82
C VAL A 181 -9.47 4.64 -4.95
N PHE A 182 -9.24 5.01 -3.70
CA PHE A 182 -10.26 5.37 -2.73
C PHE A 182 -10.33 6.89 -2.57
N ASN A 183 -11.52 7.46 -2.73
CA ASN A 183 -11.83 8.86 -2.48
C ASN A 183 -12.88 8.94 -1.35
N PRO A 184 -12.48 8.75 -0.09
CA PRO A 184 -13.39 8.78 1.04
C PRO A 184 -13.91 10.20 1.30
N GLU A 185 -15.12 10.32 1.83
CA GLU A 185 -15.66 11.61 2.30
C GLU A 185 -14.85 12.22 3.46
N SER A 186 -14.15 11.37 4.22
CA SER A 186 -13.24 11.78 5.30
C SER A 186 -11.96 10.97 5.23
N GLY A 187 -10.83 11.66 5.15
CA GLY A 187 -9.50 11.05 5.01
C GLY A 187 -8.73 11.61 3.81
N VAL A 188 -7.57 11.04 3.54
CA VAL A 188 -6.72 11.34 2.39
C VAL A 188 -7.07 10.34 1.28
N PRO A 189 -7.44 10.81 0.07
CA PRO A 189 -7.57 9.93 -1.08
C PRO A 189 -6.28 9.16 -1.31
N ASN A 190 -6.39 7.86 -1.53
CA ASN A 190 -5.23 6.97 -1.65
C ASN A 190 -5.46 5.89 -2.69
N ALA A 191 -4.37 5.33 -3.19
CA ALA A 191 -4.35 4.24 -4.14
C ALA A 191 -3.47 3.12 -3.62
N MET A 192 -3.90 1.88 -3.82
CA MET A 192 -3.11 0.69 -3.54
C MET A 192 -3.08 -0.24 -4.75
N VAL A 193 -1.99 -1.00 -4.88
CA VAL A 193 -1.86 -2.07 -5.88
C VAL A 193 -1.81 -3.38 -5.13
N THR A 194 -2.83 -4.23 -5.32
CA THR A 194 -2.93 -5.55 -4.69
C THR A 194 -3.89 -6.44 -5.47
N PHE A 195 -4.07 -7.69 -5.03
CA PHE A 195 -5.03 -8.62 -5.63
C PHE A 195 -6.47 -8.16 -5.46
N ALA A 196 -7.33 -8.44 -6.45
CA ALA A 196 -8.75 -8.18 -6.36
C ALA A 196 -9.37 -8.86 -5.12
N GLY A 197 -10.13 -8.11 -4.33
CA GLY A 197 -10.74 -8.57 -3.07
C GLY A 197 -9.92 -8.31 -1.81
N VAL A 198 -8.66 -7.87 -1.94
CA VAL A 198 -7.77 -7.56 -0.81
C VAL A 198 -7.87 -6.09 -0.41
N ILE A 199 -8.10 -5.82 0.87
CA ILE A 199 -8.30 -4.50 1.49
C ILE A 199 -7.24 -4.23 2.57
N TYR A 200 -5.97 -4.20 2.14
CA TYR A 200 -4.83 -3.67 2.90
C TYR A 200 -3.73 -3.25 1.92
N ALA A 201 -2.76 -2.47 2.38
CA ALA A 201 -1.71 -1.90 1.53
C ALA A 201 -0.36 -2.56 1.77
N THR A 202 0.15 -3.24 0.75
CA THR A 202 1.56 -3.67 0.66
C THR A 202 2.35 -2.68 -0.21
N THR A 203 1.67 -2.02 -1.13
CA THR A 203 2.19 -0.98 -2.03
C THR A 203 1.08 0.03 -2.27
N GLY A 204 1.37 1.31 -2.08
CA GLY A 204 0.39 2.35 -2.30
C GLY A 204 0.95 3.75 -2.24
N LEU A 205 0.11 4.71 -2.57
CA LEU A 205 0.40 6.13 -2.45
C LEU A 205 -0.86 6.91 -2.10
N ASN A 206 -0.71 8.14 -1.63
CA ASN A 206 -1.84 9.00 -1.33
C ASN A 206 -1.74 10.40 -1.95
N ALA A 207 -2.84 11.14 -1.89
CA ALA A 207 -2.96 12.49 -2.43
C ALA A 207 -2.09 13.53 -1.68
N GLY A 208 -1.49 13.16 -0.53
CA GLY A 208 -0.44 13.95 0.12
C GLY A 208 0.92 13.83 -0.60
N GLY A 209 1.07 12.88 -1.52
CA GLY A 209 2.32 12.60 -2.22
C GLY A 209 3.19 11.57 -1.51
N LEU A 210 2.67 10.89 -0.49
CA LEU A 210 3.38 9.80 0.18
C LEU A 210 3.23 8.51 -0.62
N TYR A 211 4.35 7.88 -0.91
CA TYR A 211 4.45 6.51 -1.41
C TYR A 211 4.86 5.59 -0.27
N LEU A 212 4.39 4.34 -0.26
CA LEU A 212 4.95 3.28 0.58
C LEU A 212 5.00 1.92 -0.13
N ALA A 213 5.99 1.13 0.25
CA ALA A 213 6.16 -0.27 -0.11
C ALA A 213 6.66 -1.07 1.09
N LEU A 214 5.90 -2.08 1.48
CA LEU A 214 6.25 -3.04 2.52
C LEU A 214 7.03 -4.20 1.92
N ASN A 215 8.16 -4.50 2.57
CA ASN A 215 8.94 -5.70 2.37
C ASN A 215 8.90 -6.56 3.64
N ASN A 216 8.81 -7.89 3.50
CA ASN A 216 8.94 -8.77 4.66
C ASN A 216 10.34 -8.62 5.27
N GLY A 217 10.42 -8.66 6.60
CA GLY A 217 11.67 -8.60 7.36
C GLY A 217 12.03 -9.91 8.06
N LEU A 218 11.49 -11.06 7.61
CA LEU A 218 11.74 -12.38 8.20
C LEU A 218 13.24 -12.69 8.38
N PRO A 219 14.12 -12.43 7.39
CA PRO A 219 15.56 -12.58 7.56
C PRO A 219 16.18 -11.86 8.77
N SER A 220 15.58 -10.77 9.26
CA SER A 220 16.08 -9.98 10.39
C SER A 220 15.33 -10.21 11.69
N GLY A 221 13.99 -10.25 11.63
CA GLY A 221 13.16 -10.40 12.81
C GLY A 221 12.89 -11.83 13.24
N GLY A 222 13.28 -12.82 12.43
CA GLY A 222 12.96 -14.21 12.67
C GLY A 222 11.44 -14.45 12.71
N THR A 223 11.01 -15.42 13.52
CA THR A 223 9.61 -15.85 13.60
C THR A 223 8.78 -15.11 14.65
N LEU A 224 9.34 -14.07 15.27
CA LEU A 224 8.64 -13.30 16.31
C LEU A 224 7.41 -12.60 15.72
N SER A 225 6.23 -13.00 16.20
CA SER A 225 4.95 -12.48 15.73
C SER A 225 3.97 -12.27 16.90
N TYR A 226 3.05 -11.31 16.73
CA TYR A 226 2.05 -10.94 17.75
C TYR A 226 0.64 -10.92 17.14
N ALA A 227 -0.16 -11.94 17.46
CA ALA A 227 -1.53 -12.06 16.96
C ALA A 227 -2.51 -11.05 17.59
N ASN A 228 -2.12 -10.34 18.65
CA ASN A 228 -2.94 -9.35 19.35
C ASN A 228 -2.69 -7.90 18.88
N ARG A 229 -2.16 -7.74 17.67
CA ARG A 229 -1.90 -6.42 17.04
C ARG A 229 -2.63 -6.34 15.71
N VAL A 230 -2.98 -5.12 15.31
CA VAL A 230 -3.48 -4.87 13.95
C VAL A 230 -2.34 -5.19 12.97
N PRO A 231 -2.54 -6.10 12.00
CA PRO A 231 -1.50 -6.46 11.04
C PRO A 231 -0.94 -5.23 10.32
N ALA A 232 0.38 -5.20 10.12
CA ALA A 232 1.08 -4.04 9.57
C ALA A 232 0.44 -3.55 8.26
N MET A 233 0.09 -4.45 7.35
CA MET A 233 -0.54 -4.13 6.06
C MET A 233 -1.84 -3.32 6.21
N VAL A 234 -2.63 -3.62 7.23
CA VAL A 234 -3.89 -2.92 7.54
C VAL A 234 -3.57 -1.54 8.12
N SER A 235 -2.58 -1.47 9.00
CA SER A 235 -2.09 -0.22 9.58
C SER A 235 -1.49 0.72 8.52
N LEU A 236 -0.87 0.18 7.48
CA LEU A 236 -0.33 0.96 6.36
C LEU A 236 -1.44 1.52 5.45
N LEU A 237 -2.53 0.78 5.23
CA LEU A 237 -3.70 1.34 4.54
C LEU A 237 -4.34 2.46 5.37
N ALA A 238 -4.44 2.29 6.69
CA ALA A 238 -4.84 3.35 7.61
C ALA A 238 -3.92 4.58 7.51
N LEU A 239 -2.60 4.36 7.48
CA LEU A 239 -1.61 5.43 7.35
C LEU A 239 -1.81 6.23 6.06
N LEU A 240 -2.00 5.56 4.91
CA LEU A 240 -2.27 6.23 3.63
C LEU A 240 -3.55 7.06 3.66
N ASN A 241 -4.53 6.67 4.48
CA ASN A 241 -5.78 7.39 4.67
C ASN A 241 -5.67 8.56 5.67
N ASP A 242 -4.76 8.50 6.63
CA ASP A 242 -4.75 9.40 7.79
C ASP A 242 -3.63 10.46 7.74
N TYR A 243 -2.52 10.20 7.04
CA TYR A 243 -1.33 11.06 7.04
C TYR A 243 -0.94 11.55 5.65
N ARG A 244 -0.26 12.70 5.56
CA ARG A 244 0.10 13.38 4.30
C ARG A 244 1.59 13.71 4.16
N THR A 245 2.37 13.63 5.23
CA THR A 245 3.77 14.11 5.26
C THR A 245 4.70 13.12 5.95
N MET A 246 6.00 13.20 5.67
CA MET A 246 7.02 12.35 6.32
C MET A 246 7.09 12.55 7.84
N ASP A 247 6.93 13.78 8.33
CA ASP A 247 6.92 14.06 9.77
C ASP A 247 5.76 13.34 10.48
N GLN A 248 4.61 13.25 9.83
CA GLN A 248 3.47 12.49 10.33
C GLN A 248 3.72 10.98 10.29
N LEU A 249 4.49 10.48 9.33
CA LEU A 249 4.93 9.08 9.31
C LEU A 249 5.87 8.78 10.47
N ASP A 250 6.78 9.69 10.80
CA ASP A 250 7.62 9.57 11.99
C ASP A 250 6.76 9.43 13.26
N VAL A 251 5.68 10.21 13.40
CA VAL A 251 4.72 10.05 14.51
C VAL A 251 4.05 8.67 14.49
N PHE A 252 3.61 8.19 13.32
CA PHE A 252 3.00 6.87 13.17
C PHE A 252 3.93 5.75 13.65
N PHE A 253 5.19 5.73 13.21
CA PHE A 253 6.14 4.66 13.58
C PHE A 253 6.57 4.73 15.05
N ASN A 254 6.54 5.91 15.66
CA ASN A 254 6.80 6.08 17.10
C ASN A 254 5.63 5.67 18.00
N THR A 255 4.43 5.51 17.44
CA THR A 255 3.20 5.22 18.21
C THR A 255 2.57 3.88 17.86
N THR A 256 2.92 3.30 16.71
CA THR A 256 2.36 2.05 16.19
C THR A 256 3.36 0.92 16.31
N ARG A 257 2.94 -0.22 16.86
CA ARG A 257 3.74 -1.45 16.90
C ARG A 257 3.25 -2.44 15.84
N THR A 258 4.18 -3.03 15.08
CA THR A 258 3.87 -4.06 14.09
C THR A 258 3.65 -5.43 14.71
N ASP A 259 2.85 -6.27 14.06
CA ASP A 259 2.64 -7.68 14.41
C ASP A 259 3.84 -8.58 14.05
N PHE A 260 4.62 -8.22 13.02
CA PHE A 260 5.77 -8.99 12.53
C PHE A 260 6.90 -8.05 12.05
N ALA A 261 8.08 -8.57 11.75
CA ALA A 261 9.17 -7.75 11.22
C ALA A 261 8.95 -7.36 9.75
N PHE A 262 9.03 -6.06 9.47
CA PHE A 262 8.85 -5.49 8.12
C PHE A 262 9.85 -4.38 7.85
N ILE A 263 10.00 -4.04 6.57
CA ILE A 263 10.75 -2.87 6.10
C ILE A 263 9.81 -2.04 5.26
N ILE A 264 9.55 -0.80 5.68
CA ILE A 264 8.64 0.10 4.99
C ILE A 264 9.46 1.16 4.27
N ASN A 265 9.52 1.05 2.95
CA ASN A 265 10.19 2.03 2.10
C ASN A 265 9.17 3.07 1.68
N THR A 266 9.44 4.34 1.98
CA THR A 266 8.52 5.43 1.71
C THR A 266 9.23 6.57 0.98
N ALA A 267 8.48 7.34 0.21
CA ALA A 267 9.00 8.55 -0.40
C ALA A 267 7.93 9.64 -0.46
N ASP A 268 8.39 10.89 -0.46
CA ASP A 268 7.61 12.03 -0.92
C ASP A 268 8.19 12.55 -2.24
N LYS A 269 7.85 13.78 -2.62
CA LYS A 269 8.38 14.39 -3.86
C LYS A 269 9.86 14.73 -3.80
N THR A 270 10.48 14.71 -2.62
CA THR A 270 11.81 15.23 -2.35
C THR A 270 12.82 14.14 -2.04
N GLN A 271 12.43 13.12 -1.27
CA GLN A 271 13.36 12.08 -0.81
C GLN A 271 12.67 10.75 -0.49
N GLY A 272 13.47 9.69 -0.46
CA GLY A 272 13.11 8.37 0.07
C GLY A 272 13.67 8.13 1.47
N ILE A 273 12.90 7.47 2.32
CA ILE A 273 13.26 7.00 3.68
C ILE A 273 12.83 5.54 3.84
N SER A 274 13.51 4.78 4.69
CA SER A 274 13.13 3.41 5.01
C SER A 274 12.95 3.25 6.53
N TYR A 275 11.86 2.61 6.95
CA TYR A 275 11.64 2.20 8.32
C TYR A 275 11.85 0.70 8.45
N GLU A 276 12.89 0.31 9.17
CA GLU A 276 13.09 -1.08 9.57
C GLU A 276 12.31 -1.28 10.85
N TRP A 277 11.29 -2.14 10.82
CA TRP A 277 10.24 -2.19 11.83
C TRP A 277 10.16 -3.60 12.43
N ALA A 278 10.82 -3.77 13.57
CA ALA A 278 10.65 -4.96 14.40
C ALA A 278 9.42 -4.81 15.31
N PRO A 279 8.85 -5.91 15.81
CA PRO A 279 7.72 -5.83 16.73
C PRO A 279 7.99 -5.03 18.02
N PHE A 280 9.24 -4.88 18.44
CA PHE A 280 9.58 -4.16 19.67
C PHE A 280 10.11 -2.75 19.43
N GLU A 281 10.65 -2.45 18.24
CA GLU A 281 11.16 -1.13 17.91
C GLU A 281 11.28 -0.89 16.39
N HIS A 282 11.54 0.35 15.97
CA HIS A 282 11.87 0.69 14.60
C HIS A 282 13.20 1.46 14.49
N ARG A 283 13.78 1.48 13.29
CA ARG A 283 14.86 2.38 12.89
C ARG A 283 14.46 3.14 11.64
N ARG A 284 14.53 4.47 11.70
CA ARG A 284 14.37 5.36 10.54
C ARG A 284 15.72 5.46 9.84
N ARG A 285 15.88 4.71 8.77
CA ARG A 285 17.12 4.59 8.01
C ARG A 285 17.20 5.64 6.91
N LYS A 286 18.38 6.27 6.79
CA LYS A 286 18.74 7.17 5.68
C LYS A 286 19.00 6.40 4.39
N ALA A 287 19.07 7.14 3.28
CA ALA A 287 19.50 6.64 1.99
C ALA A 287 20.88 5.95 2.06
N ASP A 288 21.12 4.97 1.20
CA ASP A 288 22.40 4.28 1.07
C ASP A 288 23.50 5.20 0.53
N ALA A 289 23.11 6.17 -0.30
CA ALA A 289 23.88 7.35 -0.68
C ALA A 289 22.90 8.51 -0.92
N GLU A 290 23.38 9.76 -0.91
CA GLU A 290 22.53 10.91 -1.25
C GLU A 290 21.87 10.71 -2.63
N GLY A 291 20.55 10.55 -2.67
CA GLY A 291 19.81 10.25 -3.91
C GLY A 291 19.51 8.79 -4.21
N LEU A 292 19.96 7.82 -3.39
CA LEU A 292 19.77 6.38 -3.62
C LEU A 292 19.40 5.63 -2.35
N LEU A 293 18.22 5.03 -2.33
CA LEU A 293 17.76 4.12 -1.29
C LEU A 293 17.38 2.77 -1.90
N VAL A 294 17.95 1.70 -1.38
CA VAL A 294 17.67 0.31 -1.76
C VAL A 294 17.25 -0.48 -0.54
N ALA A 295 16.23 -1.32 -0.69
CA ALA A 295 15.81 -2.26 0.35
C ALA A 295 15.36 -3.58 -0.24
N THR A 296 15.70 -4.67 0.45
CA THR A 296 15.24 -6.03 0.12
C THR A 296 14.47 -6.58 1.31
N ASN A 297 14.88 -7.71 1.90
CA ASN A 297 14.15 -8.37 2.99
C ASN A 297 14.93 -8.42 4.30
N HIS A 298 16.01 -7.65 4.43
CA HIS A 298 16.79 -7.57 5.66
C HIS A 298 17.02 -6.13 6.11
N PHE A 299 17.13 -5.96 7.42
CA PHE A 299 17.54 -4.73 8.09
C PHE A 299 19.01 -4.49 7.81
N VAL A 300 19.36 -3.23 7.56
CA VAL A 300 20.72 -2.79 7.24
C VAL A 300 21.19 -1.64 8.12
N ASP A 301 20.32 -1.08 8.97
CA ASP A 301 20.79 -0.12 9.98
C ASP A 301 21.73 -0.84 10.96
N PRO A 302 23.00 -0.41 11.09
CA PRO A 302 23.98 -1.13 11.90
C PRO A 302 23.64 -1.13 13.40
N SER A 303 22.79 -0.21 13.86
CA SER A 303 22.36 -0.16 15.26
C SER A 303 21.48 -1.34 15.68
N TRP A 304 21.01 -2.15 14.73
CA TRP A 304 20.37 -3.43 15.05
C TRP A 304 21.38 -4.47 15.56
N GLY A 305 22.67 -4.34 15.24
CA GLY A 305 23.69 -5.33 15.60
C GLY A 305 23.49 -6.69 14.93
N ILE A 306 22.75 -6.75 13.82
CA ILE A 306 22.47 -7.99 13.09
C ILE A 306 23.55 -8.19 12.03
N VAL A 307 24.21 -9.34 12.08
CA VAL A 307 25.12 -9.80 11.02
C VAL A 307 24.38 -10.86 10.20
N MET A 308 24.26 -10.61 8.90
CA MET A 308 23.60 -11.53 7.98
C MET A 308 24.60 -12.56 7.42
N ASN A 309 24.15 -13.81 7.31
CA ASN A 309 24.90 -14.89 6.65
C ASN A 309 24.50 -14.98 5.17
N ASP A 310 25.38 -15.45 4.29
CA ASP A 310 25.13 -15.48 2.84
C ASP A 310 23.90 -16.31 2.41
N ASN A 311 23.51 -17.31 3.20
CA ASN A 311 22.39 -18.22 2.90
C ASN A 311 21.05 -17.79 3.53
N VAL A 312 20.88 -16.50 3.85
CA VAL A 312 19.59 -15.99 4.34
C VAL A 312 18.51 -15.99 3.24
N GLY A 313 17.25 -16.19 3.66
CA GLY A 313 16.12 -16.34 2.75
C GLY A 313 15.98 -15.24 1.70
N PHE A 314 15.37 -15.60 0.58
CA PHE A 314 15.08 -14.72 -0.55
C PHE A 314 16.30 -14.18 -1.30
N GLU A 315 17.52 -14.72 -1.13
CA GLU A 315 18.76 -14.13 -1.71
C GLU A 315 18.90 -12.63 -1.39
N THR A 316 18.48 -12.23 -0.19
CA THR A 316 18.25 -10.82 0.17
C THR A 316 19.52 -9.96 0.09
N LEU A 317 20.69 -10.53 0.40
CA LEU A 317 21.99 -9.88 0.29
C LEU A 317 22.37 -9.65 -1.18
N ARG A 318 22.43 -10.74 -1.95
CA ARG A 318 22.75 -10.71 -3.39
C ARG A 318 21.86 -9.76 -4.18
N ARG A 319 20.54 -9.79 -3.95
CA ARG A 319 19.60 -8.87 -4.63
C ARG A 319 19.88 -7.41 -4.27
N ARG A 320 20.20 -7.12 -3.00
CA ARG A 320 20.52 -5.76 -2.55
C ARG A 320 21.81 -5.26 -3.19
N GLU A 321 22.87 -6.07 -3.18
CA GLU A 321 24.14 -5.74 -3.82
C GLU A 321 23.98 -5.45 -5.32
N ASN A 322 23.26 -6.32 -6.02
CA ASN A 322 22.96 -6.13 -7.44
C ASN A 322 22.20 -4.83 -7.70
N LEU A 323 21.18 -4.51 -6.89
CA LEU A 323 20.35 -3.33 -7.08
C LEU A 323 21.10 -2.04 -6.75
N LEU A 324 21.97 -2.05 -5.74
CA LEU A 324 22.91 -0.96 -5.46
C LEU A 324 23.89 -0.75 -6.63
N ALA A 325 24.50 -1.82 -7.13
CA ALA A 325 25.42 -1.75 -8.27
C ALA A 325 24.73 -1.21 -9.53
N LEU A 326 23.49 -1.62 -9.79
CA LEU A 326 22.67 -1.09 -10.89
C LEU A 326 22.33 0.39 -10.69
N GLY A 327 21.98 0.81 -9.47
CA GLY A 327 21.74 2.21 -9.13
C GLY A 327 22.96 3.09 -9.41
N GLN A 328 24.15 2.64 -8.98
CA GLN A 328 25.41 3.33 -9.24
C GLN A 328 25.75 3.39 -10.73
N LYS A 329 25.68 2.25 -11.42
CA LYS A 329 25.99 2.14 -12.85
C LYS A 329 25.14 3.07 -13.72
N ASN A 330 23.88 3.30 -13.32
CA ASN A 330 22.93 4.09 -14.10
C ASN A 330 22.68 5.49 -13.53
N LYS A 331 23.51 5.97 -12.60
CA LYS A 331 23.39 7.32 -12.03
C LYS A 331 23.27 8.37 -13.14
N GLY A 332 22.28 9.25 -13.02
CA GLY A 332 21.97 10.31 -14.01
C GLY A 332 21.13 9.85 -15.20
N LYS A 333 20.82 8.55 -15.30
CA LYS A 333 20.11 7.95 -16.45
C LYS A 333 18.85 7.18 -16.06
N ILE A 334 18.55 7.06 -14.76
CA ILE A 334 17.38 6.31 -14.30
C ILE A 334 16.11 7.07 -14.64
N ASN A 335 15.21 6.43 -15.38
CA ASN A 335 13.91 6.94 -15.79
C ASN A 335 12.88 5.78 -15.81
N VAL A 336 11.60 6.10 -16.03
CA VAL A 336 10.48 5.12 -16.07
C VAL A 336 10.08 4.70 -17.49
N GLY A 337 10.84 5.11 -18.51
CA GLY A 337 10.50 4.94 -19.93
C GLY A 337 10.84 6.16 -20.75
#